data_AF-A0A101IQZ9-F1
#
_entry.id   AF-A0A101IQZ9-F1
#
_cell.length_a   1.000
_cell.length_b   1.000
_cell.length_c   1.000
_cell.angle_alpha   90.00
_cell.angle_beta   90.00
_cell.angle_gamma   90.00
#
_symmetry.space_group_name_H-M   'P 1'
#
loop_
_entity.id
_entity.type
_entity.pdbx_description
1 polymer ?
#
loop_
_entity_poly.entity_id
_entity_poly.type
_entity_poly.pdbx_seq_one_letter_code
_entity_poly.pdbx_strand_id
1 'polypeptide(L)'
;MIPYSQYLVLIGAIALLIGTISYIKETLRGNTKPNRVSWLIWSIAPMIATIAAISDSITWPVLPVFMSGFCPFLVFIASFINKNSYWKLRKIDYFCGLFSILALIF
;
A
#
# COMPACT_ATOMS: atom_id res chain seq x y z
N MET A 1 19.53 23.20 3.69
CA MET A 1 18.43 23.32 4.66
C MET A 1 17.22 22.61 4.09
N ILE A 2 16.62 21.67 4.82
CA ILE A 2 15.44 20.90 4.41
C ILE A 2 14.23 21.87 4.38
N PRO A 3 13.55 22.09 3.24
CA PRO A 3 12.33 22.90 3.18
C PRO A 3 11.21 22.32 4.08
N TYR A 4 10.33 23.19 4.58
CA TYR A 4 9.19 22.81 5.45
C TYR A 4 8.35 21.65 4.90
N SER A 5 8.21 21.56 3.57
CA SER A 5 7.47 20.47 2.90
C SER A 5 8.08 19.08 3.13
N GLN A 6 9.41 18.97 3.24
CA GLN A 6 10.08 17.68 3.44
C GLN A 6 9.86 17.13 4.86
N TYR A 7 9.73 18.01 5.86
CA TYR A 7 9.35 17.59 7.20
C TYR A 7 7.96 16.96 7.24
N LEU A 8 7.00 17.54 6.51
CA LEU A 8 5.65 16.97 6.40
C LEU A 8 5.68 15.58 5.75
N VAL A 9 6.53 15.39 4.73
CA VAL A 9 6.71 14.09 4.09
C VAL A 9 7.23 13.04 5.07
N LEU A 10 8.25 13.38 5.88
CA LEU A 10 8.82 12.48 6.87
C LEU A 10 7.83 12.16 8.00
N ILE A 11 7.14 13.18 8.53
CA ILE A 11 6.12 13.01 9.57
C ILE A 11 4.98 12.12 9.05
N GLY A 12 4.52 12.34 7.82
CA GLY A 12 3.49 11.51 7.18
C GLY A 12 3.92 10.06 7.02
N ALA A 13 5.17 9.81 6.61
CA ALA A 13 5.72 8.47 6.49
C ALA A 13 5.78 7.75 7.86
N ILE A 14 6.23 8.44 8.91
CA ILE A 14 6.27 7.89 10.27
C ILE A 14 4.85 7.60 10.79
N ALA A 15 3.92 8.54 10.60
CA ALA A 15 2.53 8.36 11.03
C ALA A 15 1.87 7.16 10.32
N LEU A 16 2.08 7.01 9.01
CA LEU A 16 1.57 5.87 8.25
C LEU A 16 2.18 4.55 8.74
N LEU A 17 3.49 4.53 9.04
CA LEU A 17 4.16 3.35 9.56
C LEU A 17 3.62 2.94 10.93
N ILE A 18 3.42 3.89 11.85
CA ILE A 18 2.84 3.63 13.18
C ILE A 18 1.42 3.04 13.05
N GLY A 19 0.58 3.64 12.21
CA GLY A 19 -0.77 3.12 11.94
C GLY A 19 -0.73 1.71 11.37
N THR A 20 0.21 1.45 10.44
CA THR A 20 0.41 0.13 9.83
C THR A 20 0.86 -0.91 10.84
N ILE A 21 1.80 -0.58 11.73
CA ILE A 21 2.25 -1.48 12.80
C ILE A 21 1.08 -1.86 13.72
N SER A 22 0.24 -0.89 14.09
CA SER A 22 -0.97 -1.14 14.89
C SER A 22 -1.92 -2.11 14.18
N TYR A 23 -2.17 -1.88 12.88
CA TYR A 23 -3.03 -2.76 12.07
C TYR A 23 -2.46 -4.18 11.93
N ILE A 24 -1.14 -4.30 11.73
CA ILE A 24 -0.44 -5.58 11.66
C ILE A 24 -0.56 -6.32 12.98
N LYS A 25 -0.36 -5.65 14.11
CA LYS A 25 -0.50 -6.26 15.45
C LYS A 25 -1.87 -6.89 15.65
N GLU A 26 -2.94 -6.18 15.28
CA GLU A 26 -4.31 -6.70 15.35
C GLU A 26 -4.61 -7.79 14.32
N THR A 27 -3.96 -7.73 13.15
CA THR A 27 -4.00 -8.81 12.16
C THR A 27 -3.38 -10.09 12.70
N LEU A 28 -2.18 -10.00 13.29
CA LEU A 28 -1.47 -11.14 13.89
C LEU A 28 -2.22 -11.74 15.08
N ARG A 29 -2.94 -10.91 15.85
CA ARG A 29 -3.84 -11.35 16.93
C ARG A 29 -5.11 -12.04 16.44
N GLY A 30 -5.41 -11.99 15.14
CA GLY A 30 -6.61 -12.59 14.56
C GLY A 30 -7.87 -11.71 14.62
N ASN A 31 -7.78 -10.53 15.25
CA ASN A 31 -8.88 -9.58 15.41
C ASN A 31 -9.25 -8.93 14.07
N THR A 32 -8.24 -8.60 13.28
CA THR A 32 -8.40 -8.01 11.94
C THR A 32 -8.18 -9.06 10.86
N LYS A 33 -9.12 -9.18 9.92
CA LYS A 33 -9.11 -10.20 8.85
C LYS A 33 -8.95 -9.54 7.48
N PRO A 34 -7.73 -9.08 7.12
CA PRO A 34 -7.48 -8.41 5.85
C PRO A 34 -7.85 -9.29 4.64
N ASN A 35 -8.43 -8.68 3.61
CA ASN A 35 -8.62 -9.31 2.32
C ASN A 35 -7.30 -9.30 1.55
N ARG A 36 -6.70 -10.47 1.33
CA ARG A 36 -5.35 -10.58 0.77
C ARG A 36 -5.28 -9.97 -0.64
N VAL A 37 -6.33 -10.10 -1.44
CA VAL A 37 -6.35 -9.53 -2.80
C VAL A 37 -6.32 -8.00 -2.75
N SER A 38 -7.17 -7.40 -1.92
CA SER A 38 -7.22 -5.94 -1.80
C SER A 38 -5.88 -5.37 -1.37
N TRP A 39 -5.27 -5.93 -0.32
CA TRP A 39 -3.97 -5.46 0.17
C TRP A 39 -2.84 -5.67 -0.84
N LEU A 40 -2.90 -6.72 -1.66
CA LEU A 40 -1.97 -6.94 -2.76
C LEU A 40 -2.12 -5.87 -3.85
N ILE A 41 -3.35 -5.61 -4.31
CA ILE A 41 -3.62 -4.60 -5.35
C ILE A 41 -3.21 -3.20 -4.87
N TRP A 42 -3.55 -2.86 -3.62
CA TRP A 42 -3.15 -1.59 -2.99
C TRP A 42 -1.63 -1.44 -2.83
N SER A 43 -0.89 -2.55 -2.80
CA SER A 43 0.57 -2.52 -2.77
C SER A 43 1.18 -2.33 -4.16
N ILE A 44 0.68 -3.03 -5.18
CA ILE A 44 1.31 -3.07 -6.50
C ILE A 44 1.29 -1.71 -7.19
N ALA A 45 0.15 -1.01 -7.21
CA ALA A 45 0.02 0.23 -7.98
C ALA A 45 1.01 1.33 -7.51
N PRO A 46 1.14 1.63 -6.19
CA PRO A 46 2.13 2.61 -5.75
C PRO A 46 3.59 2.14 -5.88
N MET A 47 3.85 0.83 -5.85
CA MET A 47 5.19 0.31 -6.15
C MET A 47 5.59 0.57 -7.61
N ILE A 48 4.68 0.35 -8.57
CA ILE A 48 4.91 0.69 -9.98
C ILE A 48 5.13 2.21 -10.12
N ALA A 49 4.27 3.03 -9.50
CA ALA A 49 4.40 4.48 -9.55
C ALA A 49 5.71 4.98 -8.92
N THR A 50 6.19 4.31 -7.86
CA THR A 50 7.49 4.59 -7.23
C THR A 50 8.62 4.33 -8.22
N ILE A 51 8.61 3.18 -8.89
CA ILE A 51 9.65 2.83 -9.87
C ILE A 51 9.66 3.85 -11.01
N ALA A 52 8.49 4.19 -11.56
CA ALA A 52 8.36 5.20 -12.60
C ALA A 52 8.90 6.58 -12.15
N ALA A 53 8.54 7.02 -10.93
CA ALA A 53 9.01 8.27 -10.37
C ALA A 53 10.54 8.29 -10.16
N ILE A 54 11.13 7.19 -9.71
CA ILE A 54 12.60 7.07 -9.57
C ILE A 54 13.27 7.13 -10.94
N SER A 55 12.71 6.48 -11.97
CA SER A 55 13.20 6.56 -13.34
C SER A 55 13.20 8.00 -13.89
N ASP A 56 12.23 8.82 -13.48
CA ASP A 56 12.13 10.24 -13.81
C ASP A 56 12.94 11.15 -12.86
N SER A 57 13.82 10.59 -12.02
CA SER A 57 14.66 11.33 -11.06
C SER A 57 13.87 12.17 -10.04
N ILE A 58 12.63 11.78 -9.73
CA ILE A 58 11.80 12.40 -8.69
C ILE A 58 12.36 12.02 -7.32
N THR A 59 12.57 13.03 -6.48
CA THR A 59 13.17 12.86 -5.14
C THR A 59 12.10 12.82 -4.05
N TRP A 60 11.87 13.91 -3.33
CA TRP A 60 11.06 13.94 -2.11
C TRP A 60 9.61 13.45 -2.24
N PRO A 61 8.88 13.75 -3.32
CA PRO A 61 7.52 13.23 -3.51
C PRO A 61 7.45 11.70 -3.68
N VAL A 62 8.58 11.02 -3.92
CA VAL A 62 8.60 9.56 -4.11
C VAL A 62 8.33 8.80 -2.81
N LEU A 63 8.77 9.35 -1.66
CA LEU A 63 8.65 8.69 -0.37
C LEU A 63 7.20 8.40 0.05
N PRO A 64 6.25 9.35 -0.01
CA PRO A 64 4.86 9.06 0.35
C PRO A 64 4.20 8.07 -0.61
N VAL A 65 4.55 8.12 -1.91
CA VAL A 65 4.08 7.15 -2.92
C VAL A 65 4.58 5.75 -2.57
N PHE A 66 5.88 5.61 -2.31
CA PHE A 66 6.48 4.35 -1.86
C PHE A 66 5.81 3.83 -0.59
N MET A 67 5.69 4.66 0.44
CA MET A 67 5.09 4.26 1.72
C MET A 67 3.64 3.82 1.55
N SER A 68 2.88 4.45 0.64
CA SER A 68 1.50 4.07 0.34
C SER A 68 1.35 2.68 -0.29
N GLY A 69 2.40 2.11 -0.89
CA GLY A 69 2.41 0.71 -1.36
C GLY A 69 3.17 -0.25 -0.44
N PHE A 70 4.22 0.23 0.23
CA PHE A 70 5.05 -0.56 1.13
C PHE A 70 4.29 -0.96 2.41
N CYS A 71 3.52 -0.03 2.99
CA CYS A 71 2.69 -0.33 4.16
C CYS A 71 1.62 -1.40 3.86
N PRO A 72 0.84 -1.30 2.76
CA PRO A 72 -0.02 -2.38 2.31
C PRO A 72 0.69 -3.71 2.05
N PHE A 73 1.91 -3.69 1.51
CA PHE A 73 2.71 -4.89 1.30
C PHE A 73 2.99 -5.62 2.63
N LEU A 74 3.35 -4.88 3.67
CA LEU A 74 3.59 -5.44 5.00
C LEU A 74 2.31 -6.06 5.59
N VAL A 75 1.16 -5.42 5.40
CA VAL A 75 -0.14 -5.97 5.81
C VAL A 75 -0.49 -7.24 5.02
N PHE A 76 -0.23 -7.24 3.71
CA PHE A 76 -0.40 -8.42 2.87
C PHE A 76 0.45 -9.59 3.37
N ILE A 77 1.74 -9.37 3.69
CA ILE A 77 2.59 -10.42 4.29
C ILE A 77 2.03 -10.89 5.64
N ALA A 78 1.67 -9.97 6.53
CA ALA A 78 1.10 -10.31 7.84
C ALA A 78 -0.21 -11.11 7.74
N SER A 79 -0.99 -10.89 6.68
CA SER A 79 -2.26 -11.58 6.45
C SER A 79 -2.13 -13.09 6.25
N PHE A 80 -0.96 -13.60 5.86
CA PHE A 80 -0.71 -15.04 5.72
C PHE A 80 -0.52 -15.76 7.05
N ILE A 81 -0.09 -15.04 8.09
CA ILE A 81 0.03 -15.59 9.45
C ILE A 81 -1.36 -15.74 10.07
N ASN A 82 -2.28 -14.81 9.78
CA ASN A 82 -3.66 -14.91 10.22
C ASN A 82 -4.48 -15.87 9.34
N LYS A 83 -4.77 -17.05 9.90
CA LYS A 83 -5.59 -18.10 9.26
C LYS A 83 -7.00 -17.64 8.87
N ASN A 84 -7.52 -16.58 9.50
CA ASN A 84 -8.85 -16.03 9.24
C ASN A 84 -8.88 -15.00 8.11
N SER A 85 -7.72 -14.57 7.59
CA SER A 85 -7.65 -13.67 6.42
C SER A 85 -8.12 -14.41 5.17
N TYR A 86 -8.88 -13.74 4.33
CA TYR A 86 -9.58 -14.37 3.21
C TYR A 86 -9.15 -13.79 1.84
N TRP A 87 -9.45 -14.55 0.79
CA TRP A 87 -9.33 -14.15 -0.61
C TRP A 87 -10.73 -14.15 -1.21
N LYS A 88 -11.40 -13.00 -1.20
CA LYS A 88 -12.74 -12.91 -1.78
C LYS A 88 -12.86 -11.61 -2.56
N LEU A 89 -13.17 -11.75 -3.85
CA LEU A 89 -13.51 -10.64 -4.72
C LEU A 89 -15.01 -10.71 -5.02
N ARG A 90 -15.67 -9.56 -4.99
CA ARG A 90 -17.03 -9.37 -5.48
C ARG A 90 -16.99 -9.12 -6.98
N LYS A 91 -18.12 -9.30 -7.66
CA LYS A 91 -18.24 -9.08 -9.11
C LYS A 91 -17.79 -7.67 -9.53
N ILE A 92 -18.06 -6.65 -8.70
CA ILE A 92 -17.66 -5.26 -8.94
C ILE A 92 -16.13 -5.11 -8.93
N ASP A 93 -15.41 -5.84 -8.09
CA ASP A 93 -13.95 -5.77 -8.01
C ASP A 93 -13.29 -6.21 -9.32
N TYR A 94 -13.92 -7.14 -10.06
CA TYR A 94 -13.44 -7.56 -11.39
C TYR A 94 -13.63 -6.47 -12.44
N PHE A 95 -14.75 -5.74 -12.41
CA PHE A 95 -14.95 -4.60 -13.32
C PHE A 95 -13.93 -3.51 -13.02
N CYS A 96 -13.73 -3.15 -11.75
CA CYS A 96 -12.69 -2.21 -11.34
C CYS A 96 -11.30 -2.69 -11.76
N GLY A 97 -10.97 -3.97 -11.55
CA GLY A 97 -9.69 -4.55 -11.97
C GLY A 97 -9.46 -4.45 -13.48
N LEU A 98 -10.47 -4.72 -14.28
CA LEU A 98 -10.41 -4.57 -15.74
C LEU A 98 -10.14 -3.11 -16.14
N PHE A 99 -10.89 -2.15 -15.58
CA PHE A 99 -10.68 -0.72 -15.88
C PHE A 99 -9.31 -0.22 -15.42
N SER A 100 -8.80 -0.67 -14.27
CA SER A 100 -7.46 -0.32 -13.80
C SER A 100 -6.36 -0.85 -14.74
N ILE A 101 -6.52 -2.07 -15.27
CA ILE A 101 -5.57 -2.63 -16.25
C ILE A 101 -5.63 -1.83 -17.55
N LEU A 102 -6.83 -1.49 -18.04
CA LEU A 102 -6.98 -0.65 -19.23
C LEU A 102 -6.31 0.71 -19.05
N ALA A 103 -6.50 1.37 -17.91
CA ALA A 103 -5.89 2.66 -17.59
C ALA A 103 -4.36 2.61 -17.44
N LEU A 104 -3.78 1.42 -17.19
CA LEU A 104 -2.32 1.24 -17.17
C LEU A 104 -1.73 1.01 -18.57
N ILE A 105 -2.54 0.56 -19.53
CA ILE A 105 -2.10 0.22 -20.89
C ILE A 105 -2.35 1.37 -21.87
N PHE A 106 -3.45 2.10 -21.69
CA PHE A 106 -3.90 3.21 -22.55
C PHE A 106 -3.71 4.56 -21.86
#